data_AF-A0A7V9EYZ8-F1
#
_entry.id   AF-A0A7V9EYZ8-F1
#
_cell.length_a   1.000
_cell.length_b   1.000
_cell.length_c   1.000
_cell.angle_alpha   90.00
_cell.angle_beta   90.00
_cell.angle_gamma   90.00
#
_symmetry.space_group_name_H-M   'P 1'
#
loop_
_entity.id
_entity.type
_entity.pdbx_description
1 polymer ?
#
loop_
_entity_poly.entity_id
_entity_poly.type
_entity_poly.pdbx_seq_one_letter_code
_entity_poly.pdbx_strand_id
1 'polypeptide(L)'
;MAVAAPLFEELFYRGLWLRAVERRWGTGWAVVTSSLVFGLIHFQVYDLPALIGFGLVVAVLAVRTGRLGPAIWAHVAFNLTAVISLLAGMG
;
A
#
# COMPACT_ATOMS: atom_id res chain seq x y z
N MET A 1 -9.21 -12.43 4.92
CA MET A 1 -8.63 -11.39 4.04
C MET A 1 -7.85 -10.30 4.80
N ALA A 2 -8.26 -9.88 6.00
CA ALA A 2 -7.69 -8.71 6.71
C ALA A 2 -6.17 -8.71 7.00
N VAL A 3 -5.48 -9.86 6.98
CA VAL A 3 -4.02 -9.95 7.18
C VAL A 3 -3.33 -10.60 6.00
N ALA A 4 -3.90 -11.68 5.46
CA ALA A 4 -3.33 -12.38 4.31
C ALA A 4 -3.29 -11.50 3.05
N ALA A 5 -4.35 -10.73 2.76
CA ALA A 5 -4.35 -9.87 1.57
C ALA A 5 -3.30 -8.74 1.67
N PRO A 6 -3.23 -7.96 2.78
CA PRO A 6 -2.15 -6.99 2.98
C PRO A 6 -0.75 -7.60 2.84
N LEU A 7 -0.53 -8.82 3.35
CA LEU A 7 0.77 -9.49 3.24
C LEU A 7 1.15 -9.73 1.78
N PHE A 8 0.25 -10.31 0.97
CA PHE A 8 0.52 -10.58 -0.45
C PHE A 8 0.68 -9.29 -1.26
N GLU A 9 -0.14 -8.28 -0.97
CA GLU A 9 -0.05 -6.99 -1.62
C GLU A 9 1.29 -6.31 -1.32
N GLU A 10 1.73 -6.26 -0.05
CA GLU A 10 3.03 -5.66 0.29
C GLU A 10 4.21 -6.45 -0.29
N LEU A 11 4.14 -7.79 -0.32
CA LEU A 11 5.15 -8.61 -0.97
C LEU A 11 5.27 -8.28 -2.47
N PHE A 12 4.14 -8.12 -3.16
CA PHE A 12 4.14 -7.79 -4.57
C PHE A 12 4.56 -6.35 -4.82
N TYR A 13 3.87 -5.37 -4.23
CA TYR A 13 4.10 -3.96 -4.53
C TYR A 13 5.43 -3.47 -3.95
N ARG A 14 5.77 -3.79 -2.71
CA ARG A 14 6.94 -3.22 -2.01
C ARG A 14 8.14 -4.15 -2.07
N GLY A 15 7.90 -5.47 -2.11
CA GLY A 15 8.94 -6.48 -2.26
C GLY A 15 9.44 -6.64 -3.70
N LEU A 16 8.52 -6.73 -4.67
CA LEU A 16 8.85 -6.98 -6.08
C LEU A 16 8.83 -5.70 -6.93
N TRP A 17 7.68 -5.06 -7.08
CA TRP A 17 7.49 -3.95 -8.03
C TRP A 17 8.38 -2.74 -7.69
N LEU A 18 8.28 -2.23 -6.47
CA LEU A 18 9.07 -1.12 -5.96
C LEU A 18 10.56 -1.37 -6.17
N ARG A 19 11.07 -2.56 -5.78
CA ARG A 19 12.49 -2.91 -5.91
C ARG A 19 12.93 -3.06 -7.36
N ALA A 20 12.08 -3.60 -8.22
CA ALA A 20 12.37 -3.74 -9.65
C ALA A 20 12.49 -2.37 -10.33
N VAL A 21 11.55 -1.46 -10.06
CA VAL A 21 11.57 -0.11 -10.61
C VAL A 21 12.71 0.71 -10.00
N GLU A 22 12.98 0.57 -8.70
CA GLU A 22 14.06 1.27 -8.00
C GLU A 22 15.42 0.99 -8.64
N ARG A 23 15.70 -0.28 -9.01
CA ARG A 23 16.95 -0.66 -9.69
C ARG A 23 17.07 -0.10 -11.10
N ARG A 24 15.95 0.14 -11.79
CA ARG A 24 15.92 0.56 -13.21
C ARG A 24 15.86 2.07 -13.38
N TRP A 25 15.04 2.75 -12.58
CA TRP A 25 14.67 4.15 -12.75
C TRP A 25 14.84 4.99 -11.48
N GLY A 26 15.27 4.38 -10.37
CA GLY A 26 15.52 5.06 -9.10
C GLY A 26 14.30 5.13 -8.18
N THR A 27 14.57 5.48 -6.92
CA THR A 27 13.60 5.43 -5.81
C THR A 27 12.36 6.30 -6.02
N GLY A 28 12.49 7.49 -6.62
CA GLY A 28 11.35 8.37 -6.88
C GLY A 28 10.30 7.74 -7.80
N TRP A 29 10.74 7.19 -8.93
CA TRP A 29 9.87 6.48 -9.87
C TRP A 29 9.29 5.20 -9.26
N ALA A 30 10.08 4.50 -8.44
CA ALA A 30 9.61 3.32 -7.73
C ALA A 30 8.43 3.64 -6.81
N VAL A 31 8.58 4.66 -5.96
CA VAL A 31 7.54 5.09 -5.02
C VAL A 31 6.27 5.50 -5.76
N VAL A 32 6.39 6.34 -6.79
CA VAL A 32 5.23 6.84 -7.54
C VAL A 32 4.51 5.69 -8.25
N THR A 33 5.23 4.90 -9.06
CA THR A 33 4.60 3.85 -9.88
C THR A 33 4.01 2.74 -9.01
N SER A 34 4.71 2.30 -7.96
CA SER A 34 4.17 1.30 -7.03
C SER A 34 2.88 1.78 -6.36
N SER A 35 2.78 3.07 -6.02
CA SER A 35 1.61 3.63 -5.34
C SER A 35 0.43 3.85 -6.28
N LEU A 36 0.70 4.28 -7.51
CA LEU A 36 -0.31 4.42 -8.56
C LEU A 36 -0.92 3.07 -8.93
N VAL A 37 -0.08 2.06 -9.22
CA VAL A 37 -0.56 0.72 -9.56
C VAL A 37 -1.33 0.13 -8.39
N PHE A 38 -0.83 0.28 -7.15
CA PHE A 38 -1.56 -0.13 -5.95
C PHE A 38 -2.97 0.47 -5.93
N GLY A 39 -3.13 1.79 -6.04
CA GLY A 39 -4.46 2.40 -6.00
C GLY A 39 -5.37 2.00 -7.16
N LEU A 40 -4.84 1.92 -8.39
CA LEU A 40 -5.63 1.68 -9.60
C LEU A 40 -6.25 0.28 -9.65
N ILE A 41 -5.56 -0.76 -9.15
CA ILE A 41 -6.09 -2.14 -9.20
C ILE A 41 -7.27 -2.39 -8.26
N HIS A 42 -7.57 -1.47 -7.35
CA HIS A 42 -8.70 -1.58 -6.43
C HIS A 42 -10.02 -1.19 -7.11
N PHE A 43 -9.98 -0.49 -8.25
CA PHE A 43 -11.16 -0.05 -8.99
C PHE A 43 -12.18 0.79 -8.18
N GLN A 44 -11.72 1.44 -7.10
CA GLN A 44 -12.53 2.31 -6.25
C GLN A 44 -12.26 3.78 -6.59
N VAL A 45 -13.02 4.36 -7.52
CA VAL A 45 -12.76 5.73 -8.03
C VAL A 45 -12.85 6.78 -6.91
N TYR A 46 -13.81 6.64 -6.00
CA TYR A 46 -13.97 7.57 -4.87
C TYR A 46 -12.83 7.48 -3.85
N ASP A 47 -12.31 6.28 -3.61
CA ASP A 47 -11.23 6.04 -2.64
C ASP A 47 -9.84 6.18 -3.27
N LEU A 48 -9.75 6.33 -4.60
CA LEU A 48 -8.50 6.32 -5.34
C LEU A 48 -7.46 7.32 -4.79
N PRO A 49 -7.79 8.58 -4.45
CA PRO A 49 -6.83 9.49 -3.84
C PRO A 49 -6.29 8.98 -2.49
N ALA A 50 -7.17 8.40 -1.66
CA ALA A 50 -6.79 7.84 -0.37
C ALA A 50 -5.91 6.59 -0.54
N LEU A 51 -6.24 5.70 -1.48
CA LEU A 51 -5.46 4.50 -1.78
C LEU A 51 -4.07 4.82 -2.33
N ILE A 52 -3.97 5.78 -3.25
CA ILE A 52 -2.66 6.24 -3.77
C ILE A 52 -1.86 6.91 -2.64
N GLY A 53 -2.50 7.77 -1.85
CA GLY A 53 -1.87 8.44 -0.72
C GLY A 53 -1.33 7.45 0.32
N PHE A 54 -2.13 6.46 0.69
CA PHE A 54 -1.70 5.35 1.53
C PHE A 54 -0.53 4.58 0.90
N GLY A 55 -0.64 4.28 -0.40
CA GLY A 55 0.38 3.61 -1.17
C GLY A 55 1.74 4.31 -1.12
N LEU A 56 1.74 5.65 -1.21
CA LEU A 56 2.94 6.49 -1.09
C LEU A 56 3.57 6.37 0.30
N VAL A 57 2.76 6.42 1.36
CA VAL A 57 3.22 6.29 2.75
C VAL A 57 3.94 4.97 2.95
N VAL A 58 3.31 3.84 2.58
CA VAL A 58 3.93 2.52 2.79
C VAL A 58 5.11 2.25 1.85
N ALA A 59 5.11 2.82 0.64
CA ALA A 59 6.27 2.75 -0.25
C ALA A 59 7.48 3.50 0.35
N VAL A 60 7.28 4.73 0.85
CA VAL A 60 8.33 5.51 1.52
C VAL A 60 8.82 4.79 2.78
N LEU A 61 7.90 4.17 3.54
CA LEU A 61 8.26 3.40 4.72
C LEU A 61 9.13 2.18 4.37
N ALA A 62 8.79 1.44 3.31
CA ALA A 62 9.57 0.30 2.83
C ALA A 62 10.96 0.70 2.30
N VAL A 63 11.07 1.86 1.64
CA VAL A 63 12.34 2.43 1.20
C VAL A 63 13.20 2.79 2.43
N ARG A 64 12.66 3.58 3.36
CA ARG A 64 13.41 4.12 4.50
C ARG A 64 13.86 3.03 5.49
N THR A 65 13.03 2.02 5.71
CA THR A 65 13.32 0.96 6.69
C THR A 65 14.07 -0.22 6.08
N GLY A 66 14.07 -0.36 4.75
CA GLY A 66 14.60 -1.55 4.07
C GLY A 66 13.83 -2.84 4.39
N ARG A 67 12.68 -2.76 5.06
CA ARG A 67 11.91 -3.90 5.56
C ARG A 67 10.44 -3.80 5.14
N LEU A 68 9.79 -4.94 4.93
CA LEU A 68 8.37 -5.00 4.61
C LEU A 68 7.47 -4.99 5.85
N GLY A 69 7.98 -5.44 7.01
CA GLY A 69 7.19 -5.53 8.25
C GLY A 69 6.44 -4.25 8.62
N PRO A 70 7.09 -3.06 8.63
CA PRO A 70 6.40 -1.81 8.91
C PRO A 70 5.28 -1.47 7.91
N ALA A 71 5.49 -1.72 6.62
CA ALA A 71 4.47 -1.51 5.58
C ALA A 71 3.28 -2.46 5.76
N ILE A 72 3.55 -3.74 6.06
CA ILE A 72 2.51 -4.76 6.32
C ILE A 72 1.65 -4.34 7.51
N TRP A 73 2.26 -3.94 8.62
CA TRP A 73 1.50 -3.53 9.81
C TRP A 73 0.70 -2.24 9.59
N ALA A 74 1.27 -1.27 8.87
CA ALA A 74 0.53 -0.06 8.49
C ALA A 74 -0.70 -0.38 7.62
N HIS A 75 -0.57 -1.35 6.71
CA HIS A 75 -1.67 -1.77 5.85
C HIS A 75 -2.75 -2.56 6.59
N VAL A 76 -2.36 -3.47 7.49
CA VAL A 76 -3.31 -4.13 8.39
C VAL A 76 -4.09 -3.10 9.21
N ALA A 77 -3.40 -2.08 9.75
CA ALA A 77 -4.06 -1.00 10.50
C ALA A 77 -5.03 -0.18 9.64
N PHE A 78 -4.64 0.17 8.40
CA PHE A 78 -5.50 0.89 7.46
C PHE A 78 -6.77 0.10 7.10
N ASN A 79 -6.64 -1.20 6.87
CA ASN A 79 -7.81 -2.04 6.59
C ASN A 79 -8.71 -2.18 7.83
N LEU A 80 -8.12 -2.21 9.02
CA LEU A 80 -8.90 -2.24 10.26
C LEU A 80 -9.70 -0.96 10.45
N THR A 81 -9.17 0.22 10.12
CA THR A 81 -9.94 1.48 10.20
C THR A 81 -11.14 1.45 9.25
N ALA A 82 -10.99 0.91 8.04
CA ALA A 82 -12.11 0.75 7.11
C ALA A 82 -13.20 -0.17 7.67
N VAL A 83 -12.82 -1.30 8.28
CA VAL A 83 -13.77 -2.22 8.93
C VAL A 83 -14.50 -1.54 10.09
N ILE A 84 -13.79 -0.80 10.94
CA ILE A 84 -14.38 -0.07 12.07
C ILE A 84 -15.36 1.00 11.56
N SER A 85 -14.97 1.79 10.56
CA SER A 85 -15.84 2.83 9.97
C SER A 85 -17.12 2.24 9.38
N LEU A 86 -17.02 1.09 8.69
CA LEU A 86 -18.19 0.38 8.19
C LEU A 86 -19.13 -0.02 9.33
N LEU A 87 -18.61 -0.64 10.39
CA LEU A 87 -19.44 -1.09 11.53
C LEU A 87 -20.06 0.10 12.28
N ALA A 88 -19.34 1.20 12.43
CA ALA A 88 -19.84 2.41 13.10
C ALA A 88 -20.93 3.13 12.28
N GLY A 89 -20.89 3.05 10.95
CA GLY A 89 -21.91 3.61 10.06
C GLY A 89 -23.15 2.72 9.88
N MET A 90 -23.15 1.51 10.44
CA MET A 90 -24.30 0.59 10.44
C MET A 90 -25.21 0.74 11.68
N GLY A 91 -24.89 1.67 12.59
CA GLY A 91 -25.64 1.95 13.82
C GLY A 91 -26.54 3.17 13.71
#